data_AF-A0A352VRR3-F1
#
_entry.id   AF-A0A352VRR3-F1
#
_cell.length_a   1.000
_cell.length_b   1.000
_cell.length_c   1.000
_cell.angle_alpha   90.00
_cell.angle_beta   90.00
_cell.angle_gamma   90.00
#
_symmetry.space_group_name_H-M   'P 1'
#
loop_
_entity.id
_entity.type
_entity.pdbx_description
1 polymer ?
#
loop_
_entity_poly.entity_id
_entity_poly.type
_entity_poly.pdbx_seq_one_letter_code
_entity_poly.pdbx_strand_id
1 'polypeptide(L)'
;MKTIGTLFRASGAVLVGTTVLLAGCDVTNPGPVSDEFLGDKASHAGLVNGAGRRLAEAVNGVSYTGALISREIFPGGQTGSLGHPVLVQGGWIEPGSYGGHFNDAVQSRFIAESAIKILTESEEAPDPNTLAQAYLWAGYAYRVIAENWCETVIPAADGSPGSLVSSTAPLAAAEQHFSNAISTATDNKWKLAGYAGRAQINLWMGDWSGASGDASQITDDSWSFDLNMSNLDNATRNQLWFANDNSPYRAFSMIYTYYGGNQGLSSSPPVFVGYTEATGDPRTPVATTSETWANAALEGFGQVPFLNSLHYTSG
;
A
#
# COMPACT_ATOMS: atom_id res chain seq x y z
N MET A 1 69.81 31.70 -50.84
CA MET A 1 70.28 32.92 -50.15
C MET A 1 69.90 32.79 -48.68
N LYS A 2 70.91 32.82 -47.79
CA LYS A 2 70.87 32.95 -46.32
C LYS A 2 70.10 31.93 -45.45
N THR A 3 70.92 31.16 -44.73
CA THR A 3 70.70 30.50 -43.43
C THR A 3 70.43 31.50 -42.30
N ILE A 4 69.75 31.04 -41.23
CA ILE A 4 69.73 31.42 -39.77
C ILE A 4 68.32 30.99 -39.29
N GLY A 5 68.03 30.18 -38.25
CA GLY A 5 68.73 29.78 -37.03
C GLY A 5 67.78 30.01 -35.84
N THR A 6 67.67 29.03 -34.91
CA THR A 6 67.02 29.04 -33.55
C THR A 6 65.48 29.14 -33.44
N LEU A 7 64.78 28.55 -32.46
CA LEU A 7 64.87 27.34 -31.61
C LEU A 7 63.55 27.30 -30.82
N PHE A 8 62.94 26.11 -30.67
CA PHE A 8 61.92 25.69 -29.68
C PHE A 8 60.69 26.60 -29.37
N ARG A 9 59.49 26.04 -29.61
CA ARG A 9 58.51 25.80 -28.53
C ARG A 9 57.38 24.87 -29.01
N ALA A 10 57.05 23.94 -28.11
CA ALA A 10 56.06 22.90 -28.26
C ALA A 10 54.63 23.44 -28.43
N SER A 11 53.82 22.65 -29.14
CA SER A 11 52.44 22.26 -28.82
C SER A 11 51.55 22.30 -30.07
N GLY A 12 50.87 21.19 -30.35
CA GLY A 12 49.63 21.23 -31.10
C GLY A 12 49.40 20.07 -32.06
N ALA A 13 48.67 19.07 -31.57
CA ALA A 13 47.79 18.17 -32.32
C ALA A 13 48.43 17.12 -33.24
N VAL A 14 48.76 15.96 -32.64
CA VAL A 14 48.74 14.67 -33.31
C VAL A 14 47.31 14.12 -33.24
N LEU A 15 46.69 13.88 -34.40
CA LEU A 15 45.51 13.03 -34.54
C LEU A 15 45.87 11.61 -34.07
N VAL A 16 45.32 11.18 -32.93
CA VAL A 16 45.35 9.78 -32.51
C VAL A 16 43.97 9.20 -32.75
N GLY A 17 43.91 8.18 -33.60
CA GLY A 17 42.70 7.41 -33.86
C GLY A 17 42.21 6.73 -32.58
N THR A 18 40.97 7.00 -32.21
CA THR A 18 40.30 6.36 -31.09
C THR A 18 39.84 4.97 -31.51
N THR A 19 40.67 3.96 -31.28
CA THR A 19 40.20 2.57 -31.17
C THR A 19 39.31 2.48 -29.94
N VAL A 20 38.00 2.34 -30.17
CA VAL A 20 37.00 2.03 -29.15
C VAL A 20 37.31 0.63 -28.62
N LEU A 21 37.96 0.56 -27.45
CA LEU A 21 37.97 -0.62 -26.62
C LEU A 21 36.56 -0.78 -26.06
N LEU A 22 35.79 -1.68 -26.67
CA LEU A 22 34.59 -2.28 -26.08
C LEU A 22 35.01 -3.10 -24.85
N ALA A 23 35.35 -2.42 -23.75
CA ALA A 23 35.21 -2.99 -22.43
C ALA A 23 33.71 -2.95 -22.10
N GLY A 24 32.96 -3.90 -22.68
CA GLY A 24 31.70 -4.28 -22.07
C GLY A 24 32.07 -4.77 -20.67
N CYS A 25 31.68 -4.02 -19.64
CA CYS A 25 31.68 -4.57 -18.29
C CYS A 25 30.85 -5.85 -18.39
N ASP A 26 31.47 -7.01 -18.15
CA ASP A 26 30.75 -8.23 -17.82
C ASP A 26 29.94 -7.90 -16.57
N VAL A 27 28.70 -7.45 -16.76
CA VAL A 27 27.72 -7.41 -15.69
C VAL A 27 27.30 -8.85 -15.54
N THR A 28 28.06 -9.59 -14.74
CA THR A 28 27.54 -10.80 -14.10
C THR A 28 26.29 -10.34 -13.39
N ASN A 29 25.11 -10.72 -13.91
CA ASN A 29 23.86 -10.53 -13.22
C ASN A 29 24.11 -11.02 -11.79
N PRO A 30 24.07 -10.14 -10.76
CA PRO A 30 24.30 -10.62 -9.41
C PRO A 30 23.28 -11.74 -9.23
N GLY A 31 23.80 -12.95 -9.01
CA GLY A 31 22.95 -14.08 -8.75
C GLY A 31 22.05 -13.77 -7.55
N PRO A 32 21.11 -14.66 -7.22
CA PRO A 32 20.36 -14.52 -5.97
C PRO A 32 21.32 -14.17 -4.83
N VAL A 33 21.01 -13.11 -4.09
CA VAL A 33 21.80 -12.69 -2.92
C VAL A 33 21.87 -13.91 -1.99
N SER A 34 23.08 -14.33 -1.63
CA SER A 34 23.27 -15.44 -0.68
C SER A 34 22.61 -15.05 0.64
N ASP A 35 21.89 -16.00 1.26
CA ASP A 35 21.17 -15.77 2.52
C ASP A 35 22.08 -15.21 3.61
N GLU A 36 23.39 -15.54 3.57
CA GLU A 36 24.39 -15.03 4.51
C GLU A 36 24.52 -13.50 4.49
N PHE A 37 24.35 -12.84 3.33
CA PHE A 37 24.41 -11.38 3.20
C PHE A 37 23.13 -10.68 3.66
N LEU A 38 22.05 -11.42 3.90
CA LEU A 38 20.82 -10.86 4.45
C LEU A 38 20.97 -10.54 5.94
N GLY A 39 21.90 -11.21 6.63
CA GLY A 39 22.27 -10.94 8.01
C GLY A 39 22.98 -9.59 8.20
N ASP A 40 23.66 -9.07 7.18
CA ASP A 40 24.38 -7.80 7.26
C ASP A 40 23.43 -6.64 7.58
N LYS A 41 23.79 -5.76 8.53
CA LYS A 41 22.94 -4.63 8.92
C LYS A 41 22.60 -3.69 7.77
N ALA A 42 23.46 -3.61 6.77
CA ALA A 42 23.21 -2.85 5.54
C ALA A 42 22.00 -3.37 4.74
N SER A 43 21.68 -4.66 4.86
CA SER A 43 20.58 -5.33 4.14
C SER A 43 19.23 -5.19 4.87
N HIS A 44 19.24 -4.97 6.19
CA HIS A 44 18.03 -5.01 7.04
C HIS A 44 16.94 -4.05 6.56
N ALA A 45 17.30 -2.79 6.26
CA ALA A 45 16.33 -1.80 5.81
C ALA A 45 15.67 -2.18 4.48
N GLY A 46 16.43 -2.79 3.56
CA GLY A 46 15.90 -3.25 2.28
C GLY A 46 14.85 -4.36 2.45
N LEU A 47 15.12 -5.33 3.32
CA LEU A 47 14.20 -6.42 3.64
C LEU A 47 12.89 -5.91 4.25
N VAL A 48 12.99 -5.03 5.24
CA VAL A 48 11.83 -4.45 5.93
C VAL A 48 11.00 -3.57 4.99
N ASN A 49 11.64 -2.79 4.12
CA ASN A 49 10.96 -2.01 3.10
C ASN A 49 10.27 -2.90 2.06
N GLY A 50 10.85 -4.06 1.73
CA GLY A 50 10.22 -5.05 0.87
C GLY A 50 8.89 -5.58 1.41
N ALA A 51 8.81 -5.82 2.73
CA ALA A 51 7.56 -6.19 3.39
C ALA A 51 6.52 -5.06 3.30
N GLY A 52 6.88 -3.83 3.67
CA GLY A 52 5.98 -2.68 3.59
C GLY A 52 5.51 -2.39 2.16
N ARG A 53 6.39 -2.55 1.16
CA ARG A 53 6.04 -2.43 -0.26
C ARG A 53 5.00 -3.46 -0.66
N ARG A 54 5.20 -4.73 -0.29
CA ARG A 54 4.26 -5.80 -0.64
C ARG A 54 2.91 -5.61 0.05
N LEU A 55 2.92 -5.09 1.28
CA LEU A 55 1.70 -4.67 1.97
C LEU A 55 0.99 -3.54 1.21
N ALA A 56 1.73 -2.57 0.67
CA ALA A 56 1.18 -1.49 -0.13
C ALA A 56 0.43 -2.02 -1.37
N GLU A 57 1.03 -2.96 -2.10
CA GLU A 57 0.38 -3.61 -3.24
C GLU A 57 -0.91 -4.35 -2.81
N ALA A 58 -0.87 -5.08 -1.68
CA ALA A 58 -2.04 -5.78 -1.14
C ALA A 58 -3.17 -4.81 -0.76
N VAL A 59 -2.87 -3.79 0.06
CA VAL A 59 -3.82 -2.76 0.52
C VAL A 59 -4.43 -2.04 -0.66
N ASN A 60 -3.63 -1.66 -1.65
CA ASN A 60 -4.10 -0.98 -2.85
C ASN A 60 -5.17 -1.78 -3.60
N GLY A 61 -4.95 -3.08 -3.80
CA GLY A 61 -5.90 -3.97 -4.45
C GLY A 61 -7.18 -4.19 -3.64
N VAL A 62 -7.06 -4.47 -2.35
CA VAL A 62 -8.23 -4.74 -1.49
C VAL A 62 -9.03 -3.49 -1.19
N SER A 63 -8.41 -2.33 -0.94
CA SER A 63 -9.12 -1.10 -0.66
C SER A 63 -9.94 -0.65 -1.85
N TYR A 64 -9.38 -0.74 -3.06
CA TYR A 64 -10.09 -0.30 -4.25
C TYR A 64 -11.29 -1.20 -4.58
N THR A 65 -11.12 -2.52 -4.49
CA THR A 65 -12.19 -3.49 -4.73
C THR A 65 -13.22 -3.50 -3.60
N GLY A 66 -12.76 -3.42 -2.35
CA GLY A 66 -13.57 -3.36 -1.16
C GLY A 66 -14.51 -2.16 -1.17
N ALA A 67 -13.99 -0.96 -1.47
CA ALA A 67 -14.78 0.28 -1.50
C ALA A 67 -15.98 0.22 -2.47
N LEU A 68 -15.88 -0.53 -3.57
CA LEU A 68 -17.01 -0.74 -4.49
C LEU A 68 -18.07 -1.66 -3.90
N ILE A 69 -17.66 -2.79 -3.32
CA ILE A 69 -18.58 -3.81 -2.83
C ILE A 69 -19.25 -3.37 -1.53
N SER A 70 -18.53 -2.64 -0.67
CA SER A 70 -19.08 -1.95 0.50
C SER A 70 -19.90 -0.70 0.14
N ARG A 71 -19.93 -0.32 -1.15
CA ARG A 71 -20.65 0.85 -1.68
C ARG A 71 -20.19 2.17 -1.06
N GLU A 72 -18.92 2.26 -0.71
CA GLU A 72 -18.28 3.51 -0.29
C GLU A 72 -18.05 4.44 -1.48
N ILE A 73 -17.81 3.84 -2.66
CA ILE A 73 -17.71 4.53 -3.94
C ILE A 73 -18.74 3.96 -4.94
N PHE A 74 -19.23 4.81 -5.83
CA PHE A 74 -20.19 4.49 -6.87
C PHE A 74 -19.53 4.55 -8.26
N PRO A 75 -19.75 3.56 -9.15
CA PRO A 75 -19.10 3.54 -10.45
C PRO A 75 -19.51 4.71 -11.35
N GLY A 76 -18.54 5.32 -12.02
CA GLY A 76 -18.76 6.34 -13.06
C GLY A 76 -19.06 5.78 -14.44
N GLY A 77 -19.11 4.45 -14.60
CA GLY A 77 -19.34 3.75 -15.87
C GLY A 77 -18.08 3.31 -16.62
N GLN A 78 -16.89 3.59 -16.07
CA GLN A 78 -15.64 3.09 -16.61
C GLN A 78 -15.44 1.62 -16.20
N THR A 79 -15.21 0.74 -17.18
CA THR A 79 -14.89 -0.69 -16.97
C THR A 79 -13.48 -1.07 -17.45
N GLY A 80 -12.71 -0.08 -17.92
CA GLY A 80 -11.38 -0.24 -18.52
C GLY A 80 -10.22 0.09 -17.57
N SER A 81 -9.26 0.93 -18.03
CA SER A 81 -8.06 1.29 -17.24
C SER A 81 -8.45 1.97 -15.93
N LEU A 82 -8.42 1.23 -14.82
CA LEU A 82 -8.92 1.66 -13.50
C LEU A 82 -10.46 1.66 -13.39
N GLY A 83 -11.11 0.66 -13.97
CA GLY A 83 -12.51 0.33 -13.69
C GLY A 83 -12.65 -1.15 -13.36
N HIS A 84 -13.60 -1.50 -12.50
CA HIS A 84 -13.87 -2.89 -12.17
C HIS A 84 -14.85 -3.52 -13.16
N PRO A 85 -14.87 -4.85 -13.32
CA PRO A 85 -15.92 -5.54 -14.05
C PRO A 85 -17.31 -5.19 -13.49
N VAL A 86 -18.33 -5.16 -14.37
CA VAL A 86 -19.71 -4.79 -13.99
C VAL A 86 -20.26 -5.66 -12.86
N LEU A 87 -19.90 -6.95 -12.80
CA LEU A 87 -20.29 -7.84 -11.72
C LEU A 87 -19.81 -7.35 -10.34
N VAL A 88 -18.55 -6.91 -10.28
CA VAL A 88 -17.93 -6.42 -9.04
C VAL A 88 -18.51 -5.07 -8.65
N GLN A 89 -18.77 -4.21 -9.63
CA GLN A 89 -19.52 -2.97 -9.43
C GLN A 89 -20.94 -3.22 -8.89
N GLY A 90 -21.55 -4.35 -9.27
CA GLY A 90 -22.83 -4.84 -8.75
C GLY A 90 -22.75 -5.48 -7.35
N GLY A 91 -21.55 -5.61 -6.77
CA GLY A 91 -21.32 -6.23 -5.47
C GLY A 91 -21.08 -7.75 -5.52
N TRP A 92 -20.75 -8.30 -6.69
CA TRP A 92 -20.48 -9.73 -6.87
C TRP A 92 -19.01 -10.01 -7.17
N ILE A 93 -18.34 -10.78 -6.30
CA ILE A 93 -17.01 -11.32 -6.56
C ILE A 93 -17.13 -12.75 -7.05
N GLU A 94 -16.63 -13.03 -8.25
CA GLU A 94 -16.50 -14.39 -8.74
C GLU A 94 -15.32 -15.11 -8.06
N PRO A 95 -15.49 -16.38 -7.63
CA PRO A 95 -14.41 -17.15 -7.03
C PRO A 95 -13.13 -17.14 -7.89
N GLY A 96 -11.99 -16.82 -7.27
CA GLY A 96 -10.69 -16.79 -7.94
C GLY A 96 -10.33 -15.47 -8.63
N SER A 97 -11.25 -14.51 -8.78
CA SER A 97 -11.02 -13.27 -9.55
C SER A 97 -9.99 -12.31 -8.95
N TYR A 98 -9.63 -12.53 -7.67
CA TYR A 98 -8.75 -11.64 -6.90
C TYR A 98 -7.66 -12.41 -6.12
N GLY A 99 -7.27 -13.60 -6.60
CA GLY A 99 -6.21 -14.40 -5.98
C GLY A 99 -4.86 -13.66 -5.88
N GLY A 100 -4.60 -12.70 -6.77
CA GLY A 100 -3.42 -11.83 -6.70
C GLY A 100 -3.34 -11.03 -5.40
N HIS A 101 -4.44 -10.42 -4.95
CA HIS A 101 -4.46 -9.61 -3.72
C HIS A 101 -4.20 -10.47 -2.47
N PHE A 102 -4.70 -11.72 -2.47
CA PHE A 102 -4.41 -12.67 -1.41
C PHE A 102 -2.93 -13.03 -1.38
N ASN A 103 -2.36 -13.32 -2.56
CA ASN A 103 -0.94 -13.63 -2.70
C ASN A 103 -0.08 -12.46 -2.22
N ASP A 104 -0.44 -11.22 -2.53
CA ASP A 104 0.29 -10.04 -2.05
C ASP A 104 0.25 -9.93 -0.53
N ALA A 105 -0.92 -10.09 0.10
CA ALA A 105 -1.05 -10.02 1.56
C ALA A 105 -0.25 -11.15 2.26
N VAL A 106 -0.32 -12.37 1.74
CA VAL A 106 0.44 -13.52 2.25
C VAL A 106 1.95 -13.34 2.05
N GLN A 107 2.38 -12.82 0.90
CA GLN A 107 3.79 -12.52 0.66
C GLN A 107 4.29 -11.42 1.59
N SER A 108 3.49 -10.38 1.83
CA SER A 108 3.84 -9.33 2.79
C SER A 108 4.12 -9.91 4.18
N ARG A 109 3.23 -10.78 4.66
CA ARG A 109 3.41 -11.49 5.94
C ARG A 109 4.70 -12.31 5.92
N PHE A 110 4.90 -13.13 4.89
CA PHE A 110 6.06 -14.00 4.78
C PHE A 110 7.39 -13.23 4.77
N ILE A 111 7.46 -12.14 4.01
CA ILE A 111 8.66 -11.28 3.93
C ILE A 111 8.89 -10.61 5.30
N ALA A 112 7.84 -10.12 5.97
CA ALA A 112 7.97 -9.50 7.28
C ALA A 112 8.46 -10.48 8.35
N GLU A 113 7.90 -11.69 8.41
CA GLU A 113 8.31 -12.74 9.36
C GLU A 113 9.74 -13.23 9.09
N SER A 114 10.10 -13.37 7.81
CA SER A 114 11.48 -13.71 7.42
C SER A 114 12.46 -12.61 7.81
N ALA A 115 12.09 -11.34 7.61
CA ALA A 115 12.90 -10.21 8.04
C ALA A 115 13.07 -10.19 9.56
N ILE A 116 11.99 -10.39 10.33
CA ILE A 116 12.07 -10.50 11.79
C ILE A 116 13.09 -11.57 12.18
N LYS A 117 12.96 -12.79 11.63
CA LYS A 117 13.87 -13.90 11.91
C LYS A 117 15.32 -13.51 11.64
N ILE A 118 15.62 -13.05 10.43
CA ILE A 118 16.97 -12.64 10.01
C ILE A 118 17.54 -11.56 10.92
N LEU A 119 16.76 -10.51 11.21
CA LEU A 119 17.20 -9.40 12.05
C LEU A 119 17.46 -9.85 13.50
N THR A 120 16.65 -10.77 14.04
CA THR A 120 16.83 -11.26 15.41
C THR A 120 17.95 -12.28 15.56
N GLU A 121 18.27 -13.03 14.51
CA GLU A 121 19.34 -14.04 14.48
C GLU A 121 20.69 -13.46 14.02
N SER A 122 20.68 -12.25 13.44
CA SER A 122 21.87 -11.53 12.99
C SER A 122 22.89 -11.30 14.12
N GLU A 123 24.17 -11.55 13.82
CA GLU A 123 25.29 -11.21 14.72
C GLU A 123 25.43 -9.69 14.89
N GLU A 124 25.07 -8.91 13.87
CA GLU A 124 24.96 -7.46 13.96
C GLU A 124 23.59 -7.10 14.53
N ALA A 125 23.56 -6.56 15.76
CA ALA A 125 22.32 -6.15 16.40
C ALA A 125 21.53 -5.18 15.48
N PRO A 126 20.25 -5.47 15.20
CA PRO A 126 19.45 -4.66 14.29
C PRO A 126 19.22 -3.27 14.88
N ASP A 127 18.99 -2.29 14.03
CA ASP A 127 18.42 -1.04 14.50
C ASP A 127 17.02 -1.31 15.11
N PRO A 128 16.74 -0.90 16.36
CA PRO A 128 15.47 -1.23 17.02
C PRO A 128 14.23 -0.72 16.26
N ASN A 129 14.32 0.44 15.62
CA ASN A 129 13.20 0.98 14.85
C ASN A 129 12.98 0.20 13.54
N THR A 130 14.04 -0.35 12.95
CA THR A 130 13.97 -1.22 11.78
C THR A 130 13.32 -2.55 12.13
N LEU A 131 13.70 -3.16 13.26
CA LEU A 131 13.03 -4.37 13.76
C LEU A 131 11.57 -4.10 14.17
N ALA A 132 11.28 -2.96 14.80
CA ALA A 132 9.91 -2.56 15.12
C ALA A 132 9.04 -2.43 13.86
N GLN A 133 9.57 -1.84 12.78
CA GLN A 133 8.88 -1.78 11.49
C GLN A 133 8.59 -3.17 10.92
N ALA A 134 9.53 -4.11 11.01
CA ALA A 134 9.30 -5.49 10.57
C ALA A 134 8.11 -6.13 11.32
N TYR A 135 8.04 -5.92 12.63
CA TYR A 135 6.90 -6.33 13.45
C TYR A 135 5.58 -5.64 13.04
N LEU A 136 5.60 -4.33 12.77
CA LEU A 136 4.42 -3.61 12.28
C LEU A 136 3.91 -4.20 10.96
N TRP A 137 4.79 -4.45 9.99
CA TRP A 137 4.40 -5.02 8.70
C TRP A 137 3.85 -6.44 8.82
N ALA A 138 4.39 -7.27 9.71
CA ALA A 138 3.82 -8.58 10.01
C ALA A 138 2.40 -8.45 10.59
N GLY A 139 2.23 -7.61 11.62
CA GLY A 139 0.92 -7.39 12.26
C GLY A 139 -0.13 -6.84 11.28
N TYR A 140 0.23 -5.85 10.47
CA TYR A 140 -0.69 -5.27 9.48
C TYR A 140 -1.00 -6.25 8.34
N ALA A 141 -0.06 -7.08 7.90
CA ALA A 141 -0.34 -8.11 6.92
C ALA A 141 -1.37 -9.12 7.44
N TYR A 142 -1.25 -9.56 8.70
CA TYR A 142 -2.27 -10.40 9.33
C TYR A 142 -3.63 -9.70 9.42
N ARG A 143 -3.66 -8.41 9.79
CA ARG A 143 -4.90 -7.63 9.83
C ARG A 143 -5.60 -7.64 8.47
N VAL A 144 -4.87 -7.31 7.40
CA VAL A 144 -5.40 -7.27 6.03
C VAL A 144 -5.93 -8.64 5.61
N ILE A 145 -5.24 -9.72 5.95
CA ILE A 145 -5.70 -11.09 5.67
C ILE A 145 -7.02 -11.40 6.41
N ALA A 146 -7.09 -11.11 7.71
CA ALA A 146 -8.26 -11.37 8.53
C ALA A 146 -9.49 -10.56 8.11
N GLU A 147 -9.27 -9.30 7.70
CA GLU A 147 -10.33 -8.38 7.29
C GLU A 147 -10.98 -8.74 5.94
N ASN A 148 -10.23 -9.38 5.03
CA ASN A 148 -10.63 -9.49 3.62
C ASN A 148 -10.83 -10.93 3.11
N TRP A 149 -10.40 -11.94 3.88
CA TRP A 149 -10.60 -13.35 3.52
C TRP A 149 -11.20 -14.13 4.67
N CYS A 150 -11.95 -15.20 4.35
CA CYS A 150 -12.49 -16.10 5.37
C CYS A 150 -11.46 -17.12 5.88
N GLU A 151 -10.51 -17.48 5.02
CA GLU A 151 -9.52 -18.52 5.28
C GLU A 151 -8.14 -18.05 4.83
N THR A 152 -7.10 -18.59 5.45
CA THR A 152 -5.70 -18.36 5.09
C THR A 152 -4.88 -19.62 5.26
N VAL A 153 -3.61 -19.55 4.85
CA VAL A 153 -2.62 -20.61 5.04
C VAL A 153 -1.46 -20.07 5.88
N ILE A 154 -1.10 -20.82 6.91
CA ILE A 154 0.04 -20.53 7.78
C ILE A 154 1.04 -21.67 7.61
N PRO A 155 2.28 -21.41 7.16
CA PRO A 155 3.30 -22.44 7.01
C PRO A 155 3.44 -23.29 8.27
N ALA A 156 3.68 -24.59 8.10
CA ALA A 156 4.02 -25.42 9.23
C ALA A 156 5.40 -25.00 9.79
N ALA A 157 5.68 -25.35 11.06
CA ALA A 157 6.91 -24.97 11.72
C ALA A 157 8.19 -25.49 11.03
N ASP A 158 8.07 -26.53 10.22
CA ASP A 158 9.16 -27.10 9.42
C ASP A 158 9.35 -26.41 8.05
N GLY A 159 8.58 -25.35 7.78
CA GLY A 159 8.60 -24.60 6.51
C GLY A 159 7.79 -25.25 5.38
N SER A 160 7.13 -26.39 5.62
CA SER A 160 6.24 -26.98 4.63
C SER A 160 4.95 -26.18 4.45
N PRO A 161 4.27 -26.28 3.28
CA PRO A 161 2.98 -25.62 3.08
C PRO A 161 1.99 -26.00 4.19
N GLY A 162 1.38 -24.99 4.79
CA GLY A 162 0.39 -25.16 5.83
C GLY A 162 -0.94 -25.72 5.33
N SER A 163 -1.79 -26.09 6.29
CA SER A 163 -3.20 -26.36 6.03
C SER A 163 -4.02 -25.07 5.98
N LEU A 164 -5.17 -25.13 5.32
CA LEU A 164 -6.17 -24.07 5.33
C LEU A 164 -6.74 -23.91 6.76
N VAL A 165 -6.76 -22.67 7.24
CA VAL A 165 -7.30 -22.30 8.56
C VAL A 165 -8.18 -21.06 8.43
N SER A 166 -9.01 -20.76 9.44
CA SER A 166 -9.71 -19.48 9.51
C SER A 166 -8.71 -18.32 9.43
N SER A 167 -9.04 -17.28 8.66
CA SER A 167 -8.21 -16.07 8.54
C SER A 167 -8.00 -15.33 9.87
N THR A 168 -8.90 -15.57 10.84
CA THR A 168 -8.84 -15.01 12.19
C THR A 168 -8.03 -15.86 13.18
N ALA A 169 -7.71 -17.12 12.84
CA ALA A 169 -6.91 -18.00 13.70
C ALA A 169 -5.54 -17.40 14.13
N PRO A 170 -4.81 -16.64 13.28
CA PRO A 170 -3.52 -16.05 13.65
C PRO A 170 -3.62 -14.65 14.29
N LEU A 171 -4.80 -14.14 14.66
CA LEU A 171 -4.92 -12.79 15.23
C LEU A 171 -4.11 -12.59 16.51
N ALA A 172 -3.97 -13.62 17.35
CA ALA A 172 -3.11 -13.55 18.54
C ALA A 172 -1.61 -13.37 18.18
N ALA A 173 -1.16 -13.94 17.06
CA ALA A 173 0.20 -13.71 16.57
C ALA A 173 0.36 -12.27 16.06
N ALA A 174 -0.65 -11.73 15.38
CA ALA A 174 -0.69 -10.33 14.96
C ALA A 174 -0.61 -9.36 16.15
N GLU A 175 -1.40 -9.61 17.20
CA GLU A 175 -1.36 -8.85 18.46
C GLU A 175 0.04 -8.87 19.09
N GLN A 176 0.68 -10.04 19.11
CA GLN A 176 2.04 -10.19 19.64
C GLN A 176 3.06 -9.42 18.80
N HIS A 177 2.94 -9.41 17.47
CA HIS A 177 3.80 -8.58 16.62
C HIS A 177 3.67 -7.10 16.97
N PHE A 178 2.44 -6.58 17.12
CA PHE A 178 2.27 -5.18 17.53
C PHE A 178 2.83 -4.91 18.93
N SER A 179 2.66 -5.84 19.88
CA SER A 179 3.26 -5.74 21.22
C SER A 179 4.79 -5.70 21.18
N ASN A 180 5.41 -6.49 20.30
CA ASN A 180 6.85 -6.48 20.07
C ASN A 180 7.30 -5.18 19.39
N ALA A 181 6.52 -4.63 18.45
CA ALA A 181 6.81 -3.34 17.84
C ALA A 181 6.83 -2.22 18.88
N ILE A 182 5.82 -2.17 19.77
CA ILE A 182 5.71 -1.17 20.84
C ILE A 182 6.91 -1.24 21.80
N SER A 183 7.33 -2.45 22.18
CA SER A 183 8.43 -2.64 23.12
C SER A 183 9.81 -2.41 22.51
N THR A 184 9.98 -2.74 21.22
CA THR A 184 11.25 -2.63 20.49
C THR A 184 11.53 -1.21 20.00
N ALA A 185 10.48 -0.49 19.58
CA ALA A 185 10.62 0.85 19.02
C ALA A 185 11.25 1.83 20.03
N THR A 186 12.19 2.64 19.55
CA THR A 186 12.72 3.79 20.30
C THR A 186 12.04 5.10 19.89
N ASP A 187 11.62 5.20 18.63
CA ASP A 187 10.84 6.32 18.11
C ASP A 187 9.35 6.15 18.43
N ASN A 188 8.74 7.22 18.94
CA ASN A 188 7.34 7.23 19.34
C ASN A 188 6.38 6.97 18.16
N LYS A 189 6.76 7.35 16.93
CA LYS A 189 5.90 7.12 15.76
C LYS A 189 5.60 5.64 15.53
N TRP A 190 6.59 4.76 15.75
CA TRP A 190 6.42 3.32 15.58
C TRP A 190 5.66 2.70 16.75
N LYS A 191 5.79 3.26 17.96
CA LYS A 191 4.98 2.87 19.11
C LYS A 191 3.51 3.17 18.87
N LEU A 192 3.19 4.38 18.40
CA LEU A 192 1.83 4.79 18.07
C LEU A 192 1.24 3.93 16.96
N ALA A 193 2.01 3.61 15.91
CA ALA A 193 1.59 2.64 14.89
C ALA A 193 1.32 1.25 15.49
N GLY A 194 2.14 0.81 16.44
CA GLY A 194 1.92 -0.43 17.17
C GLY A 194 0.61 -0.43 17.97
N TYR A 195 0.34 0.63 18.72
CA TYR A 195 -0.92 0.80 19.45
C TYR A 195 -2.12 0.85 18.50
N ALA A 196 -2.04 1.62 17.40
CA ALA A 196 -3.10 1.71 16.40
C ALA A 196 -3.43 0.34 15.79
N GLY A 197 -2.40 -0.43 15.39
CA GLY A 197 -2.57 -1.76 14.84
C GLY A 197 -3.12 -2.77 15.85
N ARG A 198 -2.60 -2.76 17.09
CA ARG A 198 -3.08 -3.66 18.15
C ARG A 198 -4.52 -3.36 18.56
N ALA A 199 -4.91 -2.08 18.59
CA ALA A 199 -6.30 -1.68 18.83
C ALA A 199 -7.26 -2.30 17.80
N GLN A 200 -6.88 -2.29 16.53
CA GLN A 200 -7.67 -2.88 15.44
C GLN A 200 -7.76 -4.41 15.55
N ILE A 201 -6.66 -5.07 15.88
CA ILE A 201 -6.64 -6.53 16.12
C ILE A 201 -7.52 -6.90 17.33
N ASN A 202 -7.41 -6.17 18.43
CA ASN A 202 -8.22 -6.39 19.62
C ASN A 202 -9.71 -6.23 19.34
N LEU A 203 -10.09 -5.24 18.51
CA LEU A 203 -11.46 -5.07 18.04
C LEU A 203 -11.95 -6.30 17.27
N TRP A 204 -11.14 -6.82 16.35
CA TRP A 204 -11.45 -8.04 15.59
C TRP A 204 -11.56 -9.30 16.45
N MET A 205 -10.79 -9.38 17.54
CA MET A 205 -10.87 -10.48 18.52
C MET A 205 -12.03 -10.30 19.52
N GLY A 206 -12.73 -9.16 19.50
CA GLY A 206 -13.80 -8.85 20.45
C GLY A 206 -13.32 -8.35 21.81
N ASP A 207 -12.02 -8.05 21.97
CA ASP A 207 -11.48 -7.39 23.15
C ASP A 207 -11.64 -5.87 23.04
N TRP A 208 -12.86 -5.40 23.28
CA TRP A 208 -13.20 -3.98 23.26
C TRP A 208 -12.44 -3.16 24.31
N SER A 209 -12.07 -3.77 25.45
CA SER A 209 -11.32 -3.10 26.51
C SER A 209 -9.88 -2.88 26.09
N GLY A 210 -9.22 -3.91 25.55
CA GLY A 210 -7.88 -3.81 24.97
C GLY A 210 -7.84 -2.83 23.80
N ALA A 211 -8.84 -2.89 22.92
CA ALA A 211 -8.96 -1.96 21.78
C ALA A 211 -9.04 -0.50 22.22
N SER A 212 -9.92 -0.20 23.18
CA SER A 212 -10.07 1.15 23.75
C SER A 212 -8.80 1.61 24.49
N GLY A 213 -8.17 0.71 25.25
CA GLY A 213 -6.93 0.99 25.96
C GLY A 213 -5.79 1.38 25.02
N ASP A 214 -5.60 0.64 23.93
CA ASP A 214 -4.58 0.95 22.92
C ASP A 214 -4.92 2.22 22.13
N ALA A 215 -6.18 2.40 21.72
CA ALA A 215 -6.63 3.60 21.02
C ALA A 215 -6.39 4.86 21.87
N SER A 216 -6.58 4.79 23.19
CA SER A 216 -6.36 5.92 24.11
C SER A 216 -4.89 6.38 24.19
N GLN A 217 -3.94 5.60 23.68
CA GLN A 217 -2.53 6.02 23.60
C GLN A 217 -2.28 7.04 22.49
N ILE A 218 -3.19 7.13 21.51
CA ILE A 218 -3.12 8.08 20.41
C ILE A 218 -3.94 9.31 20.84
N THR A 219 -3.24 10.30 21.39
CA THR A 219 -3.86 11.51 21.97
C THR A 219 -3.95 12.67 21.00
N ASP A 220 -3.28 12.57 19.86
CA ASP A 220 -3.31 13.55 18.78
C ASP A 220 -4.23 13.05 17.66
N ASP A 221 -5.43 13.65 17.57
CA ASP A 221 -6.43 13.31 16.56
C ASP A 221 -5.98 13.64 15.11
N SER A 222 -4.87 14.36 14.94
CA SER A 222 -4.28 14.64 13.63
C SER A 222 -3.20 13.63 13.21
N TRP A 223 -2.81 12.72 14.10
CA TRP A 223 -1.78 11.75 13.82
C TRP A 223 -2.29 10.63 12.89
N SER A 224 -1.51 10.32 11.85
CA SER A 224 -1.72 9.19 10.96
C SER A 224 -0.47 8.30 10.88
N PHE A 225 -0.70 7.04 10.55
CA PHE A 225 0.35 6.13 10.12
C PHE A 225 0.04 5.64 8.71
N ASP A 226 0.77 6.19 7.75
CA ASP A 226 0.50 6.00 6.34
C ASP A 226 1.41 4.96 5.73
N LEU A 227 0.82 4.10 4.92
CA LEU A 227 1.55 3.15 4.10
C LEU A 227 2.25 3.91 2.97
N ASN A 228 3.54 3.66 2.77
CA ASN A 228 4.31 4.39 1.77
C ASN A 228 3.90 4.00 0.34
N MET A 229 3.04 4.82 -0.25
CA MET A 229 2.58 4.68 -1.64
C MET A 229 3.49 5.50 -2.57
N SER A 230 3.54 5.14 -3.86
CA SER A 230 4.42 5.79 -4.84
C SER A 230 3.64 6.53 -5.91
N ASN A 231 3.99 7.80 -6.15
CA ASN A 231 3.48 8.54 -7.30
C ASN A 231 4.00 8.02 -8.65
N LEU A 232 5.12 7.30 -8.64
CA LEU A 232 5.83 6.90 -9.86
C LEU A 232 5.55 5.45 -10.25
N ASP A 233 5.44 4.56 -9.26
CA ASP A 233 5.26 3.13 -9.50
C ASP A 233 3.78 2.76 -9.49
N ASN A 234 3.27 2.22 -10.60
CA ASN A 234 1.87 1.81 -10.72
C ASN A 234 1.48 0.74 -9.69
N ALA A 235 2.39 -0.14 -9.27
CA ALA A 235 2.07 -1.23 -8.35
C ALA A 235 1.73 -0.71 -6.94
N THR A 236 2.46 0.30 -6.48
CA THR A 236 2.31 0.88 -5.14
C THR A 236 1.73 2.29 -5.14
N ARG A 237 1.23 2.79 -6.27
CA ARG A 237 0.48 4.04 -6.30
C ARG A 237 -0.85 3.88 -5.59
N ASN A 238 -1.30 4.92 -4.90
CA ASN A 238 -2.66 4.98 -4.41
C ASN A 238 -3.65 4.98 -5.59
N GLN A 239 -4.20 3.82 -5.93
CA GLN A 239 -5.06 3.65 -7.10
C GLN A 239 -6.41 4.34 -6.91
N LEU A 240 -6.93 4.38 -5.67
CA LEU A 240 -8.17 5.09 -5.37
C LEU A 240 -8.03 6.58 -5.67
N TRP A 241 -6.95 7.22 -5.19
CA TRP A 241 -6.69 8.61 -5.55
C TRP A 241 -6.47 8.78 -7.05
N PHE A 242 -5.58 7.98 -7.65
CA PHE A 242 -5.20 8.15 -9.05
C PHE A 242 -6.36 7.92 -10.04
N ALA A 243 -7.29 7.02 -9.71
CA ALA A 243 -8.50 6.78 -10.49
C ALA A 243 -9.49 7.94 -10.45
N ASN A 244 -9.31 8.89 -9.52
CA ASN A 244 -10.27 9.95 -9.25
C ASN A 244 -9.66 11.36 -9.16
N ASP A 245 -8.35 11.54 -9.39
CA ASP A 245 -7.64 12.83 -9.34
C ASP A 245 -7.99 13.81 -10.49
N ASN A 246 -9.16 13.65 -11.12
CA ASN A 246 -9.63 14.36 -12.31
C ASN A 246 -8.81 14.13 -13.59
N SER A 247 -7.48 14.00 -13.48
CA SER A 247 -6.56 13.65 -14.55
C SER A 247 -5.62 12.55 -14.06
N PRO A 248 -5.60 11.36 -14.68
CA PRO A 248 -6.24 11.03 -15.96
C PRO A 248 -7.72 10.62 -15.86
N TYR A 249 -8.24 10.36 -14.65
CA TYR A 249 -9.50 9.63 -14.50
C TYR A 249 -10.47 10.27 -13.49
N ARG A 250 -11.75 9.93 -13.66
CA ARG A 250 -12.89 10.23 -12.77
C ARG A 250 -13.76 8.98 -12.71
N ALA A 251 -13.13 7.87 -12.35
CA ALA A 251 -13.67 6.52 -12.56
C ALA A 251 -14.86 6.21 -11.65
N PHE A 252 -14.94 6.86 -10.48
CA PHE A 252 -16.01 6.67 -9.51
C PHE A 252 -16.44 7.98 -8.86
N SER A 253 -17.56 7.95 -8.15
CA SER A 253 -18.08 9.09 -7.41
C SER A 253 -18.59 8.66 -6.03
N MET A 254 -18.57 9.58 -5.07
CA MET A 254 -19.22 9.41 -3.77
C MET A 254 -20.74 9.60 -3.84
N ILE A 255 -21.30 9.88 -5.02
CA ILE A 255 -22.74 10.03 -5.18
C ILE A 255 -23.45 8.69 -5.09
N TYR A 256 -24.67 8.68 -4.55
CA TYR A 256 -25.44 7.49 -4.21
C TYR A 256 -24.78 6.56 -3.18
N THR A 257 -23.75 7.03 -2.47
CA THR A 257 -23.11 6.29 -1.37
C THR A 257 -23.56 6.84 -0.02
N TYR A 258 -23.24 6.09 1.04
CA TYR A 258 -23.49 6.55 2.41
C TYR A 258 -22.81 7.90 2.70
N TYR A 259 -21.63 8.15 2.12
CA TYR A 259 -20.84 9.35 2.39
C TYR A 259 -21.34 10.59 1.64
N GLY A 260 -21.66 10.47 0.35
CA GLY A 260 -22.04 11.62 -0.49
C GLY A 260 -23.55 11.83 -0.70
N GLY A 261 -24.37 10.81 -0.45
CA GLY A 261 -25.82 10.91 -0.67
C GLY A 261 -26.21 11.12 -2.13
N ASN A 262 -27.44 11.57 -2.40
CA ASN A 262 -27.97 11.68 -3.76
C ASN A 262 -28.44 13.07 -4.18
N GLN A 263 -28.39 14.06 -3.28
CA GLN A 263 -28.68 15.48 -3.55
C GLN A 263 -29.97 15.76 -4.35
N GLY A 264 -30.98 14.88 -4.24
CA GLY A 264 -32.25 15.05 -4.95
C GLY A 264 -32.20 14.77 -6.45
N LEU A 265 -31.17 14.09 -6.93
CA LEU A 265 -31.02 13.68 -8.34
C LEU A 265 -32.05 12.65 -8.80
N SER A 266 -32.78 12.04 -7.88
CA SER A 266 -33.93 11.19 -8.20
C SER A 266 -35.08 11.48 -7.24
N SER A 267 -36.31 11.44 -7.76
CA SER A 267 -37.54 11.41 -6.97
C SER A 267 -37.86 10.02 -6.42
N SER A 268 -37.12 8.99 -6.85
CA SER A 268 -37.25 7.60 -6.42
C SER A 268 -35.92 6.87 -6.65
N PRO A 269 -35.10 6.63 -5.61
CA PRO A 269 -35.37 6.73 -4.17
C PRO A 269 -35.49 8.18 -3.65
N PRO A 270 -36.02 8.40 -2.42
CA PRO A 270 -36.12 9.73 -1.81
C PRO A 270 -34.75 10.41 -1.66
N VAL A 271 -34.79 11.73 -1.49
CA VAL A 271 -33.60 12.54 -1.23
C VAL A 271 -32.93 12.07 0.07
N PHE A 272 -31.64 11.80 0.02
CA PHE A 272 -30.81 11.47 1.16
C PHE A 272 -29.52 12.27 1.13
N VAL A 273 -29.23 12.93 2.26
CA VAL A 273 -28.01 13.69 2.50
C VAL A 273 -26.94 12.72 2.99
N GLY A 274 -25.75 12.74 2.37
CA GLY A 274 -24.65 11.87 2.76
C GLY A 274 -24.10 12.18 4.15
N TYR A 275 -23.45 11.20 4.78
CA TYR A 275 -22.84 11.31 6.10
C TYR A 275 -21.91 12.52 6.22
N THR A 276 -21.04 12.72 5.25
CA THR A 276 -20.04 13.80 5.28
C THR A 276 -20.71 15.16 5.26
N GLU A 277 -21.74 15.34 4.45
CA GLU A 277 -22.47 16.61 4.38
C GLU A 277 -23.34 16.83 5.63
N ALA A 278 -23.93 15.76 6.17
CA ALA A 278 -24.78 15.84 7.35
C ALA A 278 -23.99 16.15 8.63
N THR A 279 -22.73 15.68 8.72
CA THR A 279 -21.92 15.76 9.95
C THR A 279 -20.76 16.74 9.87
N GLY A 280 -20.25 17.01 8.67
CA GLY A 280 -19.01 17.76 8.48
C GLY A 280 -17.76 16.99 8.94
N ASP A 281 -17.81 15.66 9.00
CA ASP A 281 -16.67 14.84 9.45
C ASP A 281 -15.43 15.06 8.56
N PRO A 282 -14.33 15.61 9.10
CA PRO A 282 -13.13 15.90 8.31
C PRO A 282 -12.37 14.64 7.87
N ARG A 283 -12.70 13.45 8.41
CA ARG A 283 -12.01 12.19 8.09
C ARG A 283 -12.48 11.57 6.77
N THR A 284 -13.66 11.94 6.29
CA THR A 284 -14.22 11.43 5.03
C THR A 284 -14.76 12.58 4.18
N PRO A 285 -13.96 13.64 3.88
CA PRO A 285 -14.44 14.80 3.17
C PRO A 285 -14.77 14.44 1.72
N VAL A 286 -15.81 15.07 1.19
CA VAL A 286 -16.22 14.96 -0.22
C VAL A 286 -16.41 16.35 -0.81
N ALA A 287 -16.07 16.52 -2.08
CA ALA A 287 -16.27 17.78 -2.78
C ALA A 287 -16.50 17.57 -4.28
N THR A 288 -17.23 18.49 -4.88
CA THR A 288 -17.25 18.65 -6.34
C THR A 288 -15.92 19.25 -6.78
N THR A 289 -15.39 18.76 -7.90
CA THR A 289 -14.19 19.35 -8.53
C THR A 289 -14.63 20.35 -9.61
N SER A 290 -13.71 20.79 -10.48
CA SER A 290 -14.07 21.58 -11.67
C SER A 290 -15.02 20.85 -12.61
N GLU A 291 -15.04 19.51 -12.55
CA GLU A 291 -15.83 18.68 -13.45
C GLU A 291 -17.19 18.34 -12.87
N THR A 292 -18.20 18.41 -13.73
CA THR A 292 -19.58 18.06 -13.37
C THR A 292 -19.83 16.55 -13.40
N TRP A 293 -19.09 15.81 -14.24
CA TRP A 293 -19.40 14.41 -14.57
C TRP A 293 -18.20 13.49 -14.42
N ALA A 294 -18.48 12.25 -14.03
CA ALA A 294 -17.54 11.14 -14.14
C ALA A 294 -17.09 10.99 -15.61
N ASN A 295 -15.95 10.34 -15.83
CA ASN A 295 -15.34 10.27 -17.16
C ASN A 295 -16.09 9.37 -18.17
N ALA A 296 -17.01 8.54 -17.69
CA ALA A 296 -17.84 7.65 -18.50
C ALA A 296 -19.33 7.80 -18.16
N ALA A 297 -20.16 6.96 -18.78
CA ALA A 297 -21.58 6.86 -18.52
C ALA A 297 -21.93 5.41 -18.23
N LEU A 298 -22.93 5.21 -17.37
CA LEU A 298 -23.50 3.89 -17.13
C LEU A 298 -24.54 3.58 -18.21
N GLU A 299 -24.44 2.40 -18.80
CA GLU A 299 -25.41 1.92 -19.79
C GLU A 299 -26.83 1.90 -19.17
N GLY A 300 -27.78 2.58 -19.82
CA GLY A 300 -29.15 2.70 -19.33
C GLY A 300 -29.39 3.77 -18.24
N PHE A 301 -28.34 4.35 -17.66
CA PHE A 301 -28.46 5.38 -16.61
C PHE A 301 -27.88 6.76 -17.00
N GLY A 302 -26.98 6.81 -17.99
CA GLY A 302 -26.37 8.05 -18.47
C GLY A 302 -25.16 8.50 -17.65
N GLN A 303 -24.84 9.79 -17.71
CA GLN A 303 -23.68 10.35 -17.01
C GLN A 303 -23.91 10.39 -15.50
N VAL A 304 -22.87 10.05 -14.75
CA VAL A 304 -22.87 10.07 -13.28
C VAL A 304 -22.28 11.40 -12.81
N PRO A 305 -22.98 12.20 -11.99
CA PRO A 305 -22.41 13.42 -11.44
C PRO A 305 -21.17 13.12 -10.61
N PHE A 306 -20.15 13.98 -10.70
CA PHE A 306 -18.88 13.74 -10.04
C PHE A 306 -18.78 14.46 -8.70
N LEU A 307 -18.97 13.68 -7.65
CA LEU A 307 -18.58 14.00 -6.28
C LEU A 307 -17.33 13.20 -5.91
N ASN A 308 -16.22 13.85 -5.60
CA ASN A 308 -14.96 13.21 -5.29
C ASN A 308 -14.74 13.02 -3.78
N SER A 309 -14.04 11.97 -3.39
CA SER A 309 -13.47 11.86 -2.05
C SER A 309 -12.19 12.71 -1.97
N LEU A 310 -12.04 13.45 -0.87
CA LEU A 310 -10.85 14.24 -0.57
C LEU A 310 -9.97 13.59 0.50
N HIS A 311 -10.36 12.44 1.08
CA HIS A 311 -9.53 11.76 2.07
C HIS A 311 -8.40 10.93 1.45
N TYR A 312 -8.52 10.51 0.20
CA TYR A 312 -7.42 9.86 -0.51
C TYR A 312 -6.46 10.91 -1.07
N THR A 313 -5.16 10.72 -0.84
CA THR A 313 -4.09 11.58 -1.34
C THR A 313 -3.22 10.82 -2.36
N SER A 314 -2.36 11.54 -3.08
CA SER A 314 -1.53 10.98 -4.16
C SER A 314 -0.66 9.78 -3.80
N GLY A 315 -0.35 9.65 -2.51
CA GLY A 315 0.85 8.95 -2.07
C GLY A 315 2.06 9.85 -2.20
#